data_AF-A0A1V6T3J4-F1
#
_entry.id   AF-A0A1V6T3J4-F1
#
_cell.length_a   1.000
_cell.length_b   1.000
_cell.length_c   1.000
_cell.angle_alpha   90.00
_cell.angle_beta   90.00
_cell.angle_gamma   90.00
#
_symmetry.space_group_name_H-M   'P 1'
#
loop_
_entity.id
_entity.type
_entity.pdbx_description
1 polymer ?
#
loop_
_entity_poly.entity_id
_entity_poly.type
_entity_poly.pdbx_seq_one_letter_code
_entity_poly.pdbx_strand_id
1 'polypeptide(L)'
;MNCRKSKTDQDHPDHSDSLSEPPEPSEQPEMDSQVTPKALHARINTDISQLLQRFENIMATATAQNTTHTSTAVETYQLDVESTALVRAAEDILALTRTMKEMWLFGKLDTIGEDERDVERREKLEKDVAAVQKAIEDGDLAKLAPANQEKIQESN
;
A
#
# COMPACT_ATOMS: atom_id res chain seq x y z
N MET A 1 52.66 -15.09 20.43
CA MET A 1 52.81 -15.05 21.91
C MET A 1 51.42 -14.96 22.53
N ASN A 2 51.02 -16.03 23.23
CA ASN A 2 50.07 -16.22 24.35
C ASN A 2 48.94 -15.18 24.56
N CYS A 3 47.66 -15.54 24.37
CA CYS A 3 46.73 -16.17 25.34
C CYS A 3 46.30 -15.29 26.53
N ARG A 4 44.99 -14.99 26.61
CA ARG A 4 44.18 -15.31 27.80
C ARG A 4 42.68 -15.30 27.50
N LYS A 5 42.09 -16.49 27.62
CA LYS A 5 40.69 -16.75 27.92
C LYS A 5 40.42 -16.36 29.38
N SER A 6 39.26 -15.77 29.64
CA SER A 6 38.64 -15.78 30.97
C SER A 6 37.22 -16.29 30.78
N LYS A 7 37.08 -17.59 30.97
CA LYS A 7 35.82 -18.32 31.08
C LYS A 7 35.48 -18.31 32.58
N THR A 8 34.30 -17.83 32.93
CA THR A 8 33.70 -18.04 34.24
C THR A 8 32.50 -18.95 34.01
N ASP A 9 32.61 -20.18 34.50
CA ASP A 9 31.52 -21.16 34.58
C ASP A 9 30.65 -20.89 35.82
N GLN A 10 29.52 -21.62 35.87
CA GLN A 10 28.67 -21.95 37.03
C GLN A 10 27.63 -20.89 37.44
N ASP A 11 26.34 -21.18 37.63
CA ASP A 11 25.61 -22.44 37.84
C ASP A 11 24.15 -22.32 37.36
N HIS A 12 23.56 -23.45 36.97
CA HIS A 12 22.11 -23.68 36.90
C HIS A 12 21.68 -24.39 38.20
N PRO A 13 20.46 -24.19 38.71
CA PRO A 13 19.48 -25.26 38.49
C PRO A 13 18.03 -24.79 38.28
N ASP A 14 17.30 -25.71 37.67
CA ASP A 14 15.86 -25.76 37.40
C ASP A 14 14.96 -25.17 38.50
N HIS A 15 13.93 -24.43 38.08
CA HIS A 15 12.55 -24.75 38.45
C HIS A 15 11.60 -24.26 37.37
N SER A 16 10.94 -25.24 36.76
CA SER A 16 9.65 -25.15 36.10
C SER A 16 8.72 -24.10 36.71
N ASP A 17 8.31 -23.12 35.90
CA ASP A 17 6.99 -22.54 36.01
C ASP A 17 6.46 -22.23 34.61
N SER A 18 5.64 -23.17 34.10
CA SER A 18 4.80 -22.95 32.94
C SER A 18 3.75 -21.92 33.31
N LEU A 19 3.95 -20.68 32.88
CA LEU A 19 2.86 -19.72 32.74
C LEU A 19 2.67 -19.43 31.27
N SER A 20 1.55 -19.93 30.76
CA SER A 20 1.05 -19.83 29.40
C SER A 20 1.21 -18.42 28.81
N GLU A 21 2.08 -18.30 27.81
CA GLU A 21 2.11 -17.15 26.93
C GLU A 21 0.88 -17.26 25.99
N PRO A 22 0.00 -16.25 25.92
CA PRO A 22 -1.10 -16.24 24.96
C PRO A 22 -0.51 -16.24 23.54
N PRO A 23 -1.12 -16.92 22.56
CA PRO A 23 -0.62 -16.86 21.19
C PRO A 23 -0.69 -15.41 20.70
N GLU A 24 0.48 -14.81 20.42
CA GLU A 24 0.57 -13.58 19.65
C GLU A 24 -0.22 -13.78 18.34
N PRO A 25 -1.18 -12.89 18.01
CA PRO A 25 -1.73 -12.87 16.68
C PRO A 25 -0.59 -12.50 15.73
N SER A 26 -0.14 -13.50 14.98
CA SER A 26 0.70 -13.34 13.80
C SER A 26 -0.11 -12.64 12.71
N GLU A 27 -0.44 -11.38 12.93
CA GLU A 27 -0.89 -10.47 11.89
C GLU A 27 0.27 -9.52 11.65
N GLN A 28 1.20 -9.95 10.80
CA GLN A 28 1.82 -8.96 9.93
C GLN A 28 0.69 -8.50 9.02
N PRO A 29 0.17 -7.25 9.13
CA PRO A 29 -0.44 -6.69 7.95
C PRO A 29 0.73 -6.61 6.97
N GLU A 30 0.58 -7.31 5.86
CA GLU A 30 1.39 -7.07 4.68
C GLU A 30 1.62 -5.56 4.60
N MET A 31 2.88 -5.17 4.46
CA MET A 31 3.22 -3.81 4.07
C MET A 31 2.75 -3.68 2.63
N ASP A 32 1.42 -3.63 2.48
CA ASP A 32 0.71 -3.12 1.33
C ASP A 32 1.50 -1.88 0.96
N SER A 33 2.15 -1.93 -0.19
CA SER A 33 2.82 -0.80 -0.80
C SER A 33 1.73 0.21 -1.17
N GLN A 34 1.07 0.76 -0.15
CA GLN A 34 -0.03 1.68 -0.25
C GLN A 34 0.64 2.99 -0.63
N VAL A 35 0.68 3.23 -1.93
CA VAL A 35 1.03 4.53 -2.45
C VAL A 35 -0.05 5.48 -1.96
N THR A 36 0.22 6.11 -0.82
CA THR A 36 -0.72 7.04 -0.21
C THR A 36 -0.85 8.29 -1.08
N PRO A 37 -2.00 8.99 -1.08
CA PRO A 37 -2.16 10.26 -1.78
C PRO A 37 -1.06 11.27 -1.41
N LYS A 38 -0.60 11.26 -0.16
CA LYS A 38 0.51 12.09 0.32
C LYS A 38 1.85 11.73 -0.35
N ALA A 39 2.15 10.44 -0.49
CA ALA A 39 3.35 9.99 -1.19
C ALA A 39 3.31 10.38 -2.68
N LEU A 40 2.13 10.31 -3.31
CA LEU A 40 1.95 10.75 -4.69
C LEU A 40 2.21 12.26 -4.82
N HIS A 41 1.62 13.09 -3.97
CA HIS A 41 1.88 14.53 -3.97
C HIS A 41 3.35 14.89 -3.74
N ALA A 42 4.03 14.18 -2.82
CA ALA A 42 5.46 14.37 -2.59
C ALA A 42 6.27 14.05 -3.85
N ARG A 43 5.91 12.98 -4.57
CA ARG A 43 6.55 12.60 -5.82
C ARG A 43 6.29 13.62 -6.94
N ILE A 44 5.05 14.08 -7.10
CA ILE A 44 4.71 15.17 -8.05
C ILE A 44 5.58 16.40 -7.80
N ASN A 45 5.67 16.85 -6.55
CA ASN A 45 6.45 18.03 -6.21
C ASN A 45 7.94 17.81 -6.50
N THR A 46 8.46 16.61 -6.18
CA THR A 46 9.86 16.26 -6.45
C THR A 46 10.16 16.29 -7.93
N ASP A 47 9.34 15.65 -8.77
CA ASP A 47 9.55 15.55 -10.21
C ASP A 47 9.47 16.94 -10.87
N ILE A 48 8.54 17.79 -10.45
CA ILE A 48 8.43 19.20 -10.90
C ILE A 48 9.66 20.00 -10.48
N SER A 49 10.08 19.91 -9.22
CA SER A 49 11.26 20.62 -8.73
C SER A 49 12.52 20.19 -9.47
N GLN A 50 12.68 18.89 -9.76
CA GLN A 50 13.80 18.40 -10.54
C GLN A 50 13.79 18.97 -11.95
N LEU A 51 12.65 18.96 -12.65
CA LEU A 51 12.53 19.51 -14.00
C LEU A 51 12.92 20.99 -14.03
N LEU A 52 12.39 21.79 -13.10
CA LEU A 52 12.70 23.22 -13.00
C LEU A 52 14.17 23.47 -12.68
N GLN A 53 14.75 22.68 -11.76
CA GLN A 53 16.16 22.82 -11.40
C GLN A 53 17.08 22.55 -12.59
N ARG A 54 16.80 21.54 -13.42
CA ARG A 54 17.60 21.26 -14.62
C ARG A 54 17.52 22.40 -15.63
N PHE A 55 16.33 22.95 -15.82
CA PHE A 55 16.16 24.12 -16.68
C PHE A 55 16.94 25.35 -16.16
N GLU A 56 16.87 25.61 -14.85
CA GLU A 56 17.62 26.71 -14.23
C GLU A 56 19.14 26.53 -14.39
N ASN A 57 19.65 25.31 -14.19
CA ASN A 57 21.07 25.00 -14.36
C ASN A 57 21.55 25.25 -15.80
N ILE A 58 20.72 24.90 -16.80
CA ILE A 58 21.00 25.18 -18.22
C ILE A 58 21.10 26.69 -18.45
N MET A 59 20.15 27.48 -17.95
CA MET A 59 20.20 28.95 -18.09
C MET A 59 21.41 29.56 -17.38
N ALA A 60 21.74 29.08 -16.18
CA ALA A 60 22.90 29.53 -15.43
C ALA A 60 24.21 29.25 -16.18
N THR A 61 24.33 28.06 -16.78
CA THR A 61 25.52 27.66 -17.57
C THR A 61 25.59 28.43 -18.89
N ALA A 62 24.47 28.64 -19.58
CA ALA A 62 24.42 29.33 -20.86
C ALA A 62 24.68 30.85 -20.76
N THR A 63 24.37 31.45 -19.62
CA THR A 63 24.59 32.90 -19.38
C THR A 63 25.92 33.21 -18.72
N ALA A 64 26.69 32.18 -18.34
CA ALA A 64 28.02 32.34 -17.77
C ALA A 64 28.97 32.95 -18.82
N GLN A 65 29.62 34.06 -18.46
CA GLN A 65 30.61 34.69 -19.31
C GLN A 65 31.99 34.19 -18.93
N ASN A 66 32.46 33.19 -19.67
CA ASN A 66 33.77 32.61 -19.48
C ASN A 66 34.71 32.96 -20.64
N THR A 67 35.91 33.46 -20.31
CA THR A 67 36.89 33.97 -21.28
C THR A 67 37.93 32.93 -21.70
N THR A 68 37.91 31.75 -21.07
CA THR A 68 38.91 30.69 -21.26
C THR A 68 38.31 29.51 -21.99
N HIS A 69 38.98 29.03 -23.04
CA HIS A 69 38.55 27.87 -23.84
C HIS A 69 38.27 26.61 -23.00
N THR A 70 39.09 26.37 -21.97
CA THR A 70 38.88 25.27 -21.02
C THR A 70 37.55 25.39 -20.28
N SER A 71 37.14 26.61 -19.91
CA SER A 71 35.89 26.84 -19.21
C SER A 71 34.69 26.62 -20.14
N THR A 72 34.77 27.11 -21.38
CA THR A 72 33.76 26.83 -22.43
C THR A 72 33.58 25.34 -22.72
N ALA A 73 34.66 24.56 -22.72
CA ALA A 73 34.58 23.12 -22.89
C ALA A 73 33.83 22.43 -21.73
N VAL A 74 34.05 22.88 -20.50
CA VAL A 74 33.32 22.38 -19.31
C VAL A 74 31.85 22.78 -19.36
N GLU A 75 31.54 24.02 -19.72
CA GLU A 75 30.15 24.50 -19.87
C GLU A 75 29.39 23.71 -20.92
N THR A 76 30.02 23.44 -22.07
CA THR A 76 29.41 22.63 -23.14
C THR A 76 29.05 21.24 -22.61
N TYR A 77 29.96 20.59 -21.88
CA TYR A 77 29.69 19.30 -21.26
C TYR A 77 28.58 19.37 -20.21
N GLN A 78 28.54 20.43 -19.41
CA GLN A 78 27.48 20.65 -18.42
C GLN A 78 26.11 20.82 -19.08
N LEU A 79 26.02 21.55 -20.19
CA LEU A 79 24.78 21.68 -20.95
C LEU A 79 24.27 20.32 -21.46
N ASP A 80 25.15 19.45 -21.94
CA ASP A 80 24.78 18.11 -22.41
C ASP A 80 24.26 17.22 -21.26
N VAL A 81 24.92 17.27 -20.11
CA VAL A 81 24.50 16.54 -18.90
C VAL A 81 23.15 17.04 -18.39
N GLU A 82 22.98 18.34 -18.25
CA GLU A 82 21.74 18.93 -17.74
C GLU A 82 20.58 18.74 -18.73
N SER A 83 20.84 18.76 -20.05
CA SER A 83 19.85 18.43 -21.08
C SER A 83 19.37 16.98 -20.98
N THR A 84 20.30 16.03 -20.80
CA THR A 84 19.96 14.62 -20.60
C THR A 84 19.18 14.42 -19.30
N ALA A 85 19.58 15.09 -18.22
CA ALA A 85 18.89 15.04 -16.95
C ALA A 85 17.49 15.68 -17.00
N LEU A 86 17.30 16.74 -17.80
CA LEU A 86 15.99 17.35 -18.06
C LEU A 86 15.05 16.36 -18.75
N VAL A 87 15.52 15.67 -19.80
CA VAL A 87 14.73 14.63 -20.47
C VAL A 87 14.34 13.54 -19.48
N ARG A 88 15.27 13.11 -18.63
CA ARG A 88 15.00 12.10 -17.60
C ARG A 88 13.94 12.55 -16.58
N ALA A 89 14.01 13.78 -16.11
CA ALA A 89 12.98 14.33 -15.22
C ALA A 89 11.59 14.38 -15.89
N ALA A 90 11.53 14.67 -17.20
CA ALA A 90 10.29 14.62 -17.95
C ALA A 90 9.75 13.17 -18.10
N GLU A 91 10.63 12.20 -18.32
CA GLU A 91 10.28 10.76 -18.33
C GLU A 91 9.73 10.31 -16.96
N ASP A 92 10.30 10.80 -15.86
CA ASP A 92 9.83 10.47 -14.50
C ASP A 92 8.40 10.99 -14.27
N ILE A 93 8.07 12.21 -14.73
CA ILE A 93 6.70 12.74 -14.71
C ILE A 93 5.77 11.85 -15.55
N LEU A 94 6.19 11.44 -16.75
CA LEU A 94 5.39 10.55 -17.60
C LEU A 94 5.16 9.19 -16.92
N ALA A 95 6.18 8.62 -16.30
CA ALA A 95 6.09 7.38 -15.53
C ALA A 95 5.16 7.52 -14.32
N LEU A 96 5.19 8.67 -13.64
CA LEU A 96 4.26 8.99 -12.56
C LEU A 96 2.82 9.02 -13.06
N THR A 97 2.54 9.69 -14.17
CA THR A 97 1.18 9.72 -14.73
C THR A 97 0.68 8.34 -15.13
N ARG A 98 1.56 7.47 -15.65
CA ARG A 98 1.23 6.07 -15.91
C ARG A 98 0.86 5.34 -14.63
N THR A 99 1.68 5.49 -13.57
CA THR A 99 1.41 4.89 -12.26
C THR A 99 0.08 5.38 -11.68
N MET A 100 -0.23 6.67 -11.80
CA MET A 100 -1.51 7.24 -11.37
C MET A 100 -2.70 6.65 -12.14
N LYS A 101 -2.57 6.50 -13.46
CA LYS A 101 -3.61 5.87 -14.30
C LYS A 101 -3.79 4.39 -13.97
N GLU A 102 -2.70 3.65 -13.76
CA GLU A 102 -2.75 2.25 -13.35
C GLU A 102 -3.37 2.09 -11.97
N MET A 103 -3.08 3.00 -11.03
CA MET A 103 -3.69 3.00 -9.71
C MET A 103 -5.18 3.38 -9.75
N TRP A 104 -5.59 4.20 -10.72
CA TRP A 104 -6.98 4.54 -10.97
C TRP A 104 -7.75 3.41 -11.66
N LEU A 105 -7.13 2.70 -12.60
CA LEU A 105 -7.75 1.62 -13.38
C LEU A 105 -7.73 0.25 -12.67
N PHE A 106 -6.66 -0.03 -11.93
CA PHE A 106 -6.35 -1.36 -11.40
C PHE A 106 -6.08 -1.36 -9.89
N GLY A 107 -6.19 -0.22 -9.21
CA GLY A 107 -5.70 -0.06 -7.84
C GLY A 107 -6.64 0.69 -6.88
N LYS A 108 -6.13 0.82 -5.65
CA LYS A 108 -6.79 1.40 -4.46
C LYS A 108 -6.90 2.93 -4.47
N LEU A 109 -6.81 3.59 -5.64
CA LEU A 109 -6.98 5.06 -5.71
C LEU A 109 -8.48 5.37 -5.73
N ASP A 110 -9.09 5.24 -4.56
CA ASP A 110 -10.50 5.50 -4.28
C ASP A 110 -10.80 7.00 -4.46
N THR A 111 -10.95 7.40 -5.72
CA THR A 111 -11.25 8.79 -6.15
C THR A 111 -12.60 8.87 -6.82
N ILE A 112 -13.17 7.72 -7.17
CA ILE A 112 -14.59 7.55 -7.41
C ILE A 112 -15.07 6.86 -6.14
N GLY A 113 -15.62 7.64 -5.21
CA GLY A 113 -16.23 7.07 -4.00
C GLY A 113 -17.25 5.99 -4.37
N GLU A 114 -17.64 5.17 -3.39
CA GLU A 114 -18.60 4.07 -3.59
C GLU A 114 -19.68 4.46 -4.60
N ASP A 115 -19.76 3.69 -5.69
CA ASP A 115 -20.83 3.85 -6.68
C ASP A 115 -22.15 3.90 -5.92
N GLU A 116 -23.09 4.79 -6.27
CA GLU A 116 -24.38 4.90 -5.57
C GLU A 116 -25.04 3.52 -5.45
N ARG A 117 -24.83 2.67 -6.47
CA ARG A 117 -25.27 1.27 -6.50
C ARG A 117 -24.60 0.37 -5.48
N ASP A 118 -23.33 0.60 -5.15
CA ASP A 118 -22.58 -0.15 -4.14
C ASP A 118 -22.98 0.29 -2.74
N VAL A 119 -23.26 1.58 -2.52
CA VAL A 119 -23.86 2.11 -1.29
C VAL A 119 -25.25 1.51 -1.09
N GLU A 120 -26.12 1.60 -2.09
CA GLU A 120 -27.47 1.04 -2.07
C GLU A 120 -27.45 -0.48 -1.85
N ARG A 121 -26.50 -1.20 -2.47
CA ARG A 121 -26.31 -2.63 -2.27
C ARG A 121 -25.90 -2.93 -0.83
N ARG A 122 -24.93 -2.19 -0.27
CA ARG A 122 -24.50 -2.39 1.12
C ARG A 122 -25.63 -2.12 2.09
N GLU A 123 -26.35 -1.01 1.94
CA GLU A 123 -27.51 -0.70 2.80
C GLU A 123 -28.60 -1.77 2.73
N LYS A 124 -28.85 -2.31 1.53
CA LYS A 124 -29.81 -3.42 1.36
C LYS A 124 -29.31 -4.69 2.05
N LEU A 125 -28.04 -5.03 1.88
CA LEU A 125 -27.43 -6.19 2.53
C LEU A 125 -27.44 -6.05 4.06
N GLU A 126 -27.18 -4.85 4.60
CA GLU A 126 -27.27 -4.58 6.04
C GLU A 126 -28.71 -4.76 6.56
N LYS A 127 -29.71 -4.27 5.82
CA LYS A 127 -31.14 -4.49 6.15
C LYS A 127 -31.51 -5.98 6.10
N ASP A 128 -31.04 -6.70 5.08
CA ASP A 128 -31.28 -8.13 4.92
C ASP A 128 -30.61 -8.94 6.04
N VAL A 129 -29.36 -8.60 6.41
CA VAL A 129 -28.64 -9.21 7.54
C VAL A 129 -29.36 -8.96 8.87
N ALA A 130 -29.82 -7.73 9.12
CA ALA A 130 -30.60 -7.41 10.32
C ALA A 130 -31.94 -8.17 10.37
N ALA A 131 -32.61 -8.33 9.23
CA ALA A 131 -33.83 -9.11 9.14
C ALA A 131 -33.60 -10.60 9.40
N VAL A 132 -32.51 -11.17 8.86
CA VAL A 132 -32.11 -12.57 9.11
C VAL A 132 -31.75 -12.78 10.57
N GLN A 133 -30.98 -11.86 11.18
CA GLN A 133 -30.62 -11.94 12.59
C GLN A 133 -31.88 -11.95 13.48
N LYS A 134 -32.83 -11.04 13.20
CA LYS A 134 -34.09 -10.99 13.94
C LYS A 134 -34.92 -12.27 13.76
N ALA A 135 -34.99 -12.84 12.56
CA ALA A 135 -35.72 -14.08 12.31
C ALA A 135 -35.08 -15.31 13.01
N ILE A 136 -33.76 -15.29 13.21
CA ILE A 136 -33.04 -16.30 13.99
C ILE A 136 -33.37 -16.14 15.48
N GLU A 137 -33.36 -14.90 16.00
CA GLU A 137 -33.68 -14.58 17.40
C GLU A 137 -35.16 -14.88 17.73
N ASP A 138 -36.08 -14.59 16.82
CA ASP A 138 -37.52 -14.86 16.96
C ASP A 138 -37.88 -16.35 16.78
N GLY A 139 -36.91 -17.21 16.39
CA GLY A 139 -37.09 -18.67 16.30
C GLY A 139 -38.01 -19.16 15.17
N ASP A 140 -38.40 -18.27 14.24
CA ASP A 140 -39.41 -18.55 13.20
C ASP A 140 -38.93 -19.52 12.10
N LEU A 141 -37.62 -19.79 12.01
CA LEU A 141 -37.05 -20.76 11.06
C LEU A 141 -37.46 -22.21 11.36
N ALA A 142 -37.88 -22.52 12.60
CA ALA A 142 -38.38 -23.84 12.96
C ALA A 142 -39.77 -24.15 12.37
N LYS A 143 -40.50 -23.14 11.87
CA LYS A 143 -41.88 -23.27 11.39
C LYS A 143 -42.00 -23.59 9.90
N LEU A 144 -40.89 -23.55 9.15
CA LEU A 144 -40.83 -23.69 7.70
C LEU A 144 -40.33 -25.07 7.21
N ALA A 145 -39.99 -26.00 8.11
CA ALA A 145 -39.68 -27.38 7.70
C ALA A 145 -40.99 -28.13 7.37
N PRO A 146 -41.22 -28.56 6.10
CA PRO A 146 -42.39 -29.36 5.78
C PRO A 146 -42.28 -30.74 6.46
N ALA A 147 -43.15 -31.00 7.43
CA ALA A 147 -43.33 -32.31 8.03
C ALA A 147 -43.87 -33.27 6.95
N ASN A 148 -42.99 -34.15 6.46
CA ASN A 148 -43.39 -35.28 5.63
C ASN A 148 -44.11 -36.29 6.56
N GLN A 149 -45.43 -36.19 6.66
CA GLN A 149 -46.25 -37.12 7.45
C GLN A 149 -46.36 -38.45 6.70
N GLU A 150 -45.63 -39.45 7.19
CA GLU A 150 -45.87 -40.86 6.93
C GLU A 150 -47.34 -41.18 7.24
N LYS A 151 -48.09 -41.65 6.23
CA LYS A 151 -49.39 -42.28 6.43
C LYS A 151 -49.26 -43.79 6.20
N ILE A 152 -48.73 -44.49 7.19
CA ILE A 152 -48.98 -45.93 7.36
C ILE A 152 -50.16 -46.03 8.33
N GLN A 153 -51.35 -46.25 7.80
CA GLN A 153 -52.50 -46.74 8.58
C GLN A 153 -53.07 -47.95 7.85
N GLU A 154 -52.63 -49.11 8.34
CA GLU A 154 -53.43 -50.30 8.68
C GLU A 154 -54.81 -50.39 8.03
N SER A 155 -54.94 -51.33 7.09
CA SER A 155 -56.22 -51.93 6.70
C SER A 155 -56.25 -53.34 7.28
N ASN A 156 -57.07 -53.52 8.32
CA ASN A 156 -57.61 -54.81 8.75
C ASN A 156 -59.13 -54.70 8.70
#